data_AF-A0A315Z9M3-F1
#
_entry.id   AF-A0A315Z9M3-F1
#
_cell.length_a   1.000
_cell.length_b   1.000
_cell.length_c   1.000
_cell.angle_alpha   90.00
_cell.angle_beta   90.00
_cell.angle_gamma   90.00
#
_symmetry.space_group_name_H-M   'P 1'
#
loop_
_entity.id
_entity.type
_entity.pdbx_description
1 polymer ?
#
loop_
_entity_poly.entity_id
_entity_poly.type
_entity_poly.pdbx_seq_one_letter_code
_entity_poly.pdbx_strand_id
1 'polypeptide(L)'
;MNQSMPSSSFKQTRKKKPVLFKQRVIHHSMYFFWGLILLLLPMLFLVDKGNVILSINNYHTPVLDKFFRLFTHLGDGLVFFPLLIVFLFIKYYQSFLLLAMGIGNALLSTILKRAIFGPIPRPKKFFENILDQIYLLPDLSVHSYWSFPSGHTSTAFMIAVFLSLYINKRIWTILLLSYAILVGISRMYLFQHFFVDVYAGAAIGCVSAYCIFYWLESRKLKESKKLNGKLKVTIQHIELQKESQLQDISA
;
A
#
# COMPACT_ATOMS: atom_id res chain seq x y z
N MET A 1 -39.22 -38.33 41.86
CA MET A 1 -38.20 -38.97 41.00
C MET A 1 -38.11 -38.20 39.70
N ASN A 2 -36.96 -37.52 39.51
CA ASN A 2 -36.36 -36.94 38.31
C ASN A 2 -37.25 -36.45 37.15
N GLN A 3 -37.46 -35.13 37.11
CA GLN A 3 -37.61 -34.41 35.84
C GLN A 3 -36.21 -34.03 35.35
N SER A 4 -35.81 -34.60 34.21
CA SER A 4 -34.54 -34.36 33.55
C SER A 4 -34.49 -32.96 32.93
N MET A 5 -33.53 -32.14 33.35
CA MET A 5 -33.21 -30.88 32.68
C MET A 5 -32.63 -31.14 31.28
N PRO A 6 -32.99 -30.34 30.25
CA PRO A 6 -32.34 -30.41 28.96
C PRO A 6 -30.95 -29.74 29.01
N SER A 7 -29.92 -30.52 28.72
CA SER A 7 -28.53 -30.07 28.58
C SER A 7 -28.40 -29.07 27.43
N SER A 8 -28.12 -27.80 27.74
CA SER A 8 -27.79 -26.78 26.75
C SER A 8 -26.38 -27.01 26.21
N SER A 9 -26.28 -27.65 25.03
CA SER A 9 -25.01 -27.78 24.33
C SER A 9 -24.54 -26.41 23.85
N PHE A 10 -23.62 -25.80 24.59
CA PHE A 10 -22.91 -24.60 24.17
C PHE A 10 -22.14 -24.91 22.88
N LYS A 11 -22.66 -24.43 21.74
CA LYS A 11 -21.97 -24.52 20.44
C LYS A 11 -20.58 -23.88 20.58
N GLN A 12 -19.58 -24.73 20.46
CA GLN A 12 -18.16 -24.41 20.41
C GLN A 12 -17.92 -23.28 19.40
N THR A 13 -17.67 -22.08 19.91
CA THR A 13 -17.38 -20.91 19.08
C THR A 13 -16.08 -21.16 18.31
N ARG A 14 -16.13 -21.03 16.98
CA ARG A 14 -14.96 -21.12 16.10
C ARG A 14 -13.83 -20.25 16.67
N LYS A 15 -12.73 -20.87 17.10
CA LYS A 15 -11.52 -20.18 17.59
C LYS A 15 -11.05 -19.17 16.53
N LYS A 16 -11.34 -17.88 16.73
CA LYS A 16 -10.76 -16.79 15.94
C LYS A 16 -9.24 -16.87 16.13
N LYS A 17 -8.48 -17.18 15.07
CA LYS A 17 -7.01 -17.18 15.13
C LYS A 17 -6.54 -15.83 15.71
N PRO A 18 -5.60 -15.83 16.67
CA PRO A 18 -5.32 -14.66 17.49
C PRO A 18 -4.72 -13.53 16.65
N VAL A 19 -5.09 -12.30 17.00
CA VAL A 19 -4.60 -11.01 16.46
C VAL A 19 -3.07 -10.98 16.30
N LEU A 20 -2.34 -11.73 17.15
CA LEU A 20 -0.88 -11.89 17.13
C LEU A 20 -0.32 -12.50 15.83
N PHE A 21 -1.04 -13.42 15.17
CA PHE A 21 -0.58 -14.01 13.91
C PHE A 21 -0.60 -12.98 12.77
N LYS A 22 -1.59 -12.08 12.77
CA LYS A 22 -1.69 -10.98 11.79
C LYS A 22 -0.54 -9.99 11.98
N GLN A 23 -0.12 -9.71 13.22
CA GLN A 23 1.00 -8.81 13.53
C GLN A 23 2.35 -9.32 12.99
N ARG A 24 2.70 -10.60 13.20
CA ARG A 24 3.99 -11.16 12.73
C ARG A 24 4.17 -11.06 11.20
N VAL A 25 3.07 -11.20 10.46
CA VAL A 25 3.04 -11.13 8.99
C VAL A 25 3.29 -9.72 8.48
N ILE A 26 2.66 -8.73 9.12
CA ILE A 26 2.83 -7.32 8.81
C ILE A 26 4.32 -6.93 8.94
N HIS A 27 4.98 -7.39 10.01
CA HIS A 27 6.41 -7.13 10.21
C HIS A 27 7.29 -7.74 9.12
N HIS A 28 7.02 -8.98 8.68
CA HIS A 28 7.82 -9.61 7.61
C HIS A 28 7.72 -8.85 6.28
N SER A 29 6.51 -8.44 5.89
CA SER A 29 6.35 -7.63 4.67
C SER A 29 7.09 -6.30 4.82
N MET A 30 6.97 -5.65 5.98
CA MET A 30 7.64 -4.39 6.29
C MET A 30 9.16 -4.49 6.13
N TYR A 31 9.80 -5.49 6.74
CA TYR A 31 11.24 -5.68 6.61
C TYR A 31 11.68 -5.96 5.17
N PHE A 32 10.83 -6.60 4.36
CA PHE A 32 11.17 -6.91 2.98
C PHE A 32 11.19 -5.67 2.08
N PHE A 33 10.16 -4.82 2.18
CA PHE A 33 10.12 -3.55 1.44
C PHE A 33 11.20 -2.57 1.92
N TRP A 34 11.37 -2.43 3.24
CA TRP A 34 12.40 -1.54 3.80
C TRP A 34 13.82 -2.06 3.54
N GLY A 35 14.02 -3.39 3.58
CA GLY A 35 15.29 -3.99 3.23
C GLY A 35 15.73 -3.63 1.83
N LEU A 36 14.81 -3.65 0.85
CA LEU A 36 15.12 -3.20 -0.52
C LEU A 36 15.42 -1.70 -0.58
N ILE A 37 14.62 -0.86 0.08
CA ILE A 37 14.84 0.59 0.10
C ILE A 37 16.23 0.89 0.67
N LEU A 38 16.58 0.29 1.81
CA LEU A 38 17.89 0.47 2.44
C LEU A 38 19.03 -0.10 1.59
N LEU A 39 18.82 -1.23 0.90
CA LEU A 39 19.80 -1.81 -0.02
C LEU A 39 20.12 -0.87 -1.19
N LEU A 40 19.13 -0.14 -1.68
CA LEU A 40 19.28 0.79 -2.81
C LEU A 40 19.72 2.20 -2.37
N LEU A 41 19.71 2.51 -1.08
CA LEU A 41 20.08 3.82 -0.55
C LEU A 41 21.51 4.26 -0.96
N PRO A 42 22.56 3.40 -0.92
CA PRO A 42 23.90 3.81 -1.33
C PRO A 42 23.97 4.26 -2.79
N MET A 43 23.12 3.70 -3.66
CA MET A 43 23.08 4.04 -5.09
C MET A 43 22.73 5.52 -5.33
N LEU A 44 22.03 6.18 -4.39
CA LEU A 44 21.76 7.63 -4.48
C LEU A 44 23.02 8.49 -4.39
N PHE A 45 24.06 8.00 -3.74
CA PHE A 45 25.33 8.71 -3.52
C PHE A 45 26.42 8.26 -4.47
N LEU A 46 26.33 7.01 -4.97
CA LEU A 46 27.33 6.39 -5.82
C LEU A 46 27.12 6.65 -7.31
N VAL A 47 25.91 7.05 -7.73
CA VAL A 47 25.59 7.21 -9.14
C VAL A 47 25.14 8.62 -9.44
N ASP A 48 25.79 9.24 -10.43
CA ASP A 48 25.36 10.54 -10.93
C ASP A 48 23.91 10.47 -11.41
N LYS A 49 23.17 11.54 -11.11
CA LYS A 49 21.73 11.66 -11.38
C LYS A 49 21.35 11.27 -12.82
N GLY A 50 22.21 11.57 -13.79
CA GLY A 50 21.99 11.33 -15.21
C GLY A 50 22.44 9.98 -15.77
N ASN A 51 23.46 9.35 -15.19
CA ASN A 51 24.12 8.20 -15.84
C ASN A 51 23.21 6.98 -15.91
N VAL A 52 22.39 6.75 -14.87
CA VAL A 52 21.44 5.63 -14.85
C VAL A 52 20.46 5.74 -16.01
N ILE A 53 19.86 6.91 -16.20
CA ILE A 53 18.78 7.07 -17.17
C ILE A 53 19.30 7.04 -18.61
N LEU A 54 20.47 7.63 -18.86
CA LEU A 54 21.13 7.56 -20.16
C LEU A 54 21.53 6.11 -20.50
N SER A 55 22.05 5.36 -19.53
CA SER A 55 22.40 3.95 -19.73
C SER A 55 21.18 3.10 -20.08
N ILE A 56 20.05 3.32 -19.39
CA ILE A 56 18.80 2.58 -19.68
C ILE A 56 18.26 2.94 -21.06
N ASN A 57 18.38 4.20 -21.49
CA ASN A 57 17.87 4.67 -22.78
C ASN A 57 18.50 3.95 -23.98
N ASN A 58 19.75 3.47 -23.85
CA ASN A 58 20.45 2.71 -24.90
C ASN A 58 19.86 1.32 -25.17
N TYR A 59 19.01 0.79 -24.29
CA TYR A 59 18.40 -0.54 -24.45
C TYR A 59 17.01 -0.49 -25.09
N HIS A 60 16.67 0.58 -25.81
CA HIS A 60 15.35 0.71 -26.41
C HIS A 60 15.12 -0.31 -27.54
N THR A 61 13.99 -1.00 -27.49
CA THR A 61 13.55 -1.91 -28.56
C THR A 61 12.02 -1.90 -28.65
N PRO A 62 11.40 -2.15 -29.82
CA PRO A 62 9.94 -2.14 -29.95
C PRO A 62 9.20 -3.08 -28.99
N VAL A 63 9.84 -4.18 -28.58
CA VAL A 63 9.29 -5.14 -27.61
C VAL A 63 9.35 -4.56 -26.19
N LEU A 64 10.51 -4.03 -25.79
CA LEU A 64 10.67 -3.40 -24.48
C LEU A 64 9.83 -2.13 -24.34
N ASP A 65 9.62 -1.39 -25.43
CA ASP A 65 8.75 -0.22 -25.47
C ASP A 65 7.31 -0.57 -25.12
N LYS A 66 6.75 -1.60 -25.76
CA LYS A 66 5.40 -2.10 -25.44
C LYS A 66 5.32 -2.63 -24.02
N PHE A 67 6.33 -3.39 -23.59
CA PHE A 67 6.41 -3.96 -22.25
C PHE A 67 6.43 -2.87 -21.17
N PHE A 68 7.35 -1.90 -21.26
CA PHE A 68 7.44 -0.83 -20.26
C PHE A 68 6.29 0.17 -20.36
N ARG A 69 5.69 0.38 -21.54
CA ARG A 69 4.44 1.14 -21.67
C ARG A 69 3.31 0.48 -20.88
N LEU A 70 3.15 -0.84 -20.97
CA LEU A 70 2.17 -1.57 -20.15
C LEU A 70 2.43 -1.35 -18.65
N PHE A 71 3.65 -1.58 -18.18
CA PHE A 71 3.99 -1.43 -16.77
C PHE A 71 3.84 0.01 -16.28
N THR A 72 4.12 1.01 -17.11
CA THR A 72 3.90 2.40 -16.72
C THR A 72 2.42 2.69 -16.48
N HIS A 73 1.53 2.16 -17.32
CA HIS A 73 0.09 2.32 -17.12
C HIS A 73 -0.40 1.62 -15.85
N LEU A 74 0.20 0.48 -15.45
CA LEU A 74 -0.14 -0.16 -14.18
C LEU A 74 0.20 0.69 -12.95
N GLY A 75 1.20 1.56 -13.08
CA GLY A 75 1.52 2.57 -12.05
C GLY A 75 0.61 3.80 -12.04
N ASP A 76 -0.29 3.94 -13.02
CA ASP A 76 -1.21 5.07 -13.08
C ASP A 76 -2.23 5.00 -11.92
N GLY A 77 -2.57 6.17 -11.37
CA GLY A 77 -3.64 6.30 -10.39
C GLY A 77 -4.99 5.81 -10.91
N LEU A 78 -5.19 5.67 -12.23
CA LEU A 78 -6.41 5.08 -12.78
C LEU A 78 -6.52 3.57 -12.53
N VAL A 79 -5.40 2.83 -12.50
CA VAL A 79 -5.39 1.37 -12.27
C VAL A 79 -5.79 1.01 -10.84
N PHE A 80 -5.75 2.00 -9.95
CA PHE A 80 -6.30 1.92 -8.61
C PHE A 80 -7.82 1.66 -8.57
N PHE A 81 -8.61 2.24 -9.50
CA PHE A 81 -10.07 2.18 -9.44
C PHE A 81 -10.64 0.78 -9.69
N PRO A 82 -10.20 0.01 -10.71
CA PRO A 82 -10.65 -1.38 -10.86
C PRO A 82 -10.36 -2.22 -9.60
N LEU A 83 -9.18 -2.05 -9.00
CA LEU A 83 -8.83 -2.75 -7.76
C LEU A 83 -9.76 -2.36 -6.61
N LEU A 84 -10.06 -1.07 -6.47
CA LEU A 84 -10.98 -0.54 -5.47
C LEU A 84 -12.40 -1.12 -5.62
N ILE A 85 -12.91 -1.20 -6.85
CA ILE A 85 -14.22 -1.76 -7.19
C ILE A 85 -14.27 -3.25 -6.83
N VAL A 86 -13.25 -4.03 -7.22
CA VAL A 86 -13.17 -5.46 -6.86
C VAL A 86 -13.20 -5.64 -5.35
N PHE A 87 -12.40 -4.88 -4.60
CA PHE A 87 -12.39 -4.96 -3.15
C PHE A 87 -13.70 -4.46 -2.51
N LEU A 88 -14.42 -3.55 -3.15
CA LEU A 88 -15.70 -3.04 -2.64
C LEU A 88 -16.71 -4.18 -2.51
N PHE A 89 -16.78 -5.06 -3.51
CA PHE A 89 -17.70 -6.20 -3.53
C PHE A 89 -17.21 -7.41 -2.75
N ILE A 90 -15.89 -7.63 -2.62
CA ILE A 90 -15.36 -8.79 -1.89
C ILE A 90 -15.22 -8.49 -0.39
N LYS A 91 -14.59 -7.35 -0.04
CA LYS A 91 -14.34 -6.96 1.36
C LYS A 91 -14.33 -5.44 1.53
N TYR A 92 -15.50 -4.87 1.84
CA TYR A 92 -15.72 -3.42 2.01
C TYR A 92 -14.66 -2.69 2.84
N TYR A 93 -14.26 -3.23 4.01
CA TYR A 93 -13.28 -2.57 4.87
C TYR A 93 -11.90 -2.44 4.22
N GLN A 94 -11.50 -3.44 3.42
CA GLN A 94 -10.25 -3.41 2.67
C GLN A 94 -10.32 -2.42 1.52
N SER A 95 -11.49 -2.26 0.88
CA SER A 95 -11.72 -1.21 -0.11
C SER A 95 -11.59 0.18 0.53
N PHE A 96 -12.19 0.40 1.70
CA PHE A 96 -12.01 1.64 2.47
C PHE A 96 -10.53 1.89 2.83
N LEU A 97 -9.80 0.88 3.28
CA LEU A 97 -8.36 1.01 3.59
C LEU A 97 -7.56 1.35 2.33
N LEU A 98 -7.82 0.68 1.21
CA LEU A 98 -7.17 0.96 -0.06
C LEU A 98 -7.44 2.40 -0.50
N LEU A 99 -8.70 2.86 -0.40
CA LEU A 99 -9.10 4.25 -0.67
C LEU A 99 -8.32 5.25 0.18
N ALA A 100 -8.29 5.03 1.50
CA ALA A 100 -7.58 5.90 2.43
C ALA A 100 -6.08 5.97 2.13
N MET A 101 -5.46 4.82 1.81
CA MET A 101 -4.05 4.74 1.42
C MET A 101 -3.79 5.44 0.09
N GLY A 102 -4.67 5.27 -0.91
CA GLY A 102 -4.59 5.97 -2.19
C GLY A 102 -4.67 7.48 -2.06
N ILE A 103 -5.67 7.99 -1.33
CA ILE A 103 -5.83 9.42 -1.07
C ILE A 103 -4.64 9.98 -0.29
N GLY A 104 -4.24 9.31 0.80
CA GLY A 104 -3.10 9.77 1.61
C GLY A 104 -1.79 9.78 0.82
N ASN A 105 -1.57 8.79 -0.03
CA ASN A 105 -0.40 8.73 -0.90
C ASN A 105 -0.40 9.83 -1.97
N ALA A 106 -1.55 10.08 -2.60
CA ALA A 106 -1.71 11.13 -3.60
C ALA A 106 -1.52 12.53 -2.99
N LEU A 107 -2.11 12.77 -1.81
CA LEU A 107 -1.94 14.02 -1.07
C LEU A 107 -0.49 14.23 -0.68
N LEU A 108 0.16 13.25 -0.06
CA LEU A 108 1.55 13.34 0.34
C LEU A 108 2.46 13.62 -0.86
N SER A 109 2.30 12.85 -1.95
CA SER A 109 3.09 13.04 -3.17
C SER A 109 2.86 14.42 -3.79
N THR A 110 1.63 14.94 -3.75
CA THR A 110 1.30 16.26 -4.29
C THR A 110 1.86 17.38 -3.42
N ILE A 111 1.77 17.28 -2.10
CA ILE A 111 2.34 18.25 -1.15
C ILE A 111 3.85 18.32 -1.34
N LEU A 112 4.54 17.17 -1.35
CA LEU A 112 5.98 17.13 -1.58
C LEU A 112 6.33 17.80 -2.91
N LYS A 113 5.65 17.39 -3.99
CA LYS A 113 5.91 17.88 -5.34
C LYS A 113 5.66 19.38 -5.50
N ARG A 114 4.53 19.89 -5.00
CA ARG A 114 4.06 21.25 -5.28
C ARG A 114 4.42 22.26 -4.20
N ALA A 115 4.39 21.86 -2.94
CA ALA A 115 4.59 22.78 -1.81
C ALA A 115 6.01 22.76 -1.25
N ILE A 116 6.73 21.63 -1.34
CA ILE A 116 8.07 21.52 -0.75
C ILE A 116 9.17 21.66 -1.80
N PHE A 117 9.12 20.85 -2.86
CA PHE A 117 10.24 20.76 -3.82
C PHE A 117 10.12 21.70 -5.01
N GLY A 118 8.91 22.13 -5.36
CA GLY A 118 8.71 23.05 -6.49
C GLY A 118 8.94 22.39 -7.87
N PRO A 119 9.08 23.21 -8.93
CA PRO A 119 9.13 22.75 -10.32
C PRO A 119 10.51 22.18 -10.70
N ILE A 120 10.90 21.07 -10.07
CA ILE A 120 12.15 20.38 -10.41
C ILE A 120 12.08 19.84 -11.85
N PRO A 121 13.10 20.10 -12.70
CA PRO A 121 13.11 19.65 -14.08
C PRO A 121 13.16 18.12 -14.18
N ARG A 122 12.41 17.59 -15.14
CA ARG A 122 12.44 16.17 -15.54
C ARG A 122 13.57 15.88 -16.52
N PRO A 123 13.91 14.60 -16.78
CA PRO A 123 15.00 14.23 -17.68
C PRO A 123 14.93 14.93 -19.05
N LYS A 124 13.75 15.00 -19.67
CA LYS A 124 13.55 15.72 -20.94
C LYS A 124 14.03 17.17 -20.91
N LYS A 125 13.74 17.92 -19.85
CA LYS A 125 14.17 19.32 -19.72
C LYS A 125 15.61 19.45 -19.25
N PHE A 126 16.07 18.50 -18.43
CA PHE A 126 17.45 18.47 -17.92
C PHE A 126 18.47 18.20 -19.04
N PHE A 127 18.12 17.36 -20.02
CA PHE A 127 18.96 17.00 -21.15
C PHE A 127 18.57 17.70 -22.46
N GLU A 128 17.98 18.89 -22.38
CA GLU A 128 17.50 19.64 -23.55
C GLU A 128 18.60 19.87 -24.60
N ASN A 129 19.85 20.06 -24.17
CA ASN A 129 21.00 20.29 -25.06
C ASN A 129 21.46 19.06 -25.85
N ILE A 130 21.05 17.86 -25.44
CA ILE A 130 21.44 16.59 -26.10
C ILE A 130 20.21 15.77 -26.49
N LEU A 131 19.04 16.41 -26.58
CA LEU A 131 17.77 15.72 -26.75
C LEU A 131 17.70 14.96 -28.09
N ASP A 132 18.37 15.48 -29.13
CA ASP A 132 18.47 14.85 -30.45
C ASP A 132 19.23 13.51 -30.42
N GLN A 133 19.98 13.25 -29.36
CA GLN A 133 20.74 12.01 -29.16
C GLN A 133 20.01 11.01 -28.25
N ILE A 134 18.83 11.38 -27.74
CA ILE A 134 18.07 10.58 -26.77
C ILE A 134 16.84 9.99 -27.46
N TYR A 135 16.64 8.69 -27.28
CA TYR A 135 15.43 8.05 -27.75
C TYR A 135 14.24 8.43 -26.86
N LEU A 136 13.24 9.11 -27.42
CA LEU A 136 11.96 9.36 -26.78
C LEU A 136 10.89 8.53 -27.47
N LEU A 137 10.16 7.72 -26.69
CA LEU A 137 9.10 6.87 -27.24
C LEU A 137 8.05 7.75 -27.97
N PRO A 138 7.77 7.50 -29.25
CA PRO A 138 6.72 8.21 -29.98
C PRO A 138 5.36 8.06 -29.29
N ASP A 139 4.51 9.08 -29.40
CA ASP A 139 3.15 9.11 -28.83
C ASP A 139 3.05 9.01 -27.30
N LEU A 140 4.16 9.20 -26.59
CA LEU A 140 4.15 9.34 -25.13
C LEU A 140 4.36 10.81 -24.72
N SER A 141 3.41 11.38 -23.99
CA SER A 141 3.55 12.71 -23.42
C SER A 141 4.57 12.69 -22.26
N VAL A 142 5.77 13.19 -22.54
CA VAL A 142 6.82 13.39 -21.52
C VAL A 142 6.75 14.81 -20.99
N HIS A 143 6.43 14.95 -19.71
CA HIS A 143 6.37 16.24 -19.03
C HIS A 143 7.76 16.84 -18.81
N SER A 144 7.84 18.17 -18.73
CA SER A 144 9.11 18.89 -18.55
C SER A 144 9.47 19.18 -17.10
N TYR A 145 8.48 19.29 -16.20
CA TYR A 145 8.67 19.73 -14.81
C TYR A 145 7.97 18.82 -13.81
N TRP A 146 8.16 19.11 -12.52
CA TRP A 146 7.56 18.39 -11.39
C TRP A 146 8.00 16.92 -11.36
N SER A 147 9.32 16.70 -11.46
CA SER A 147 9.92 15.36 -11.49
C SER A 147 9.76 14.67 -10.14
N PHE A 148 10.22 15.31 -9.07
CA PHE A 148 10.34 14.68 -7.76
C PHE A 148 9.07 14.84 -6.91
N PRO A 149 8.61 13.80 -6.20
CA PRO A 149 8.93 12.38 -6.38
C PRO A 149 8.10 11.74 -7.52
N SER A 150 8.44 10.51 -7.91
CA SER A 150 7.67 9.74 -8.90
C SER A 150 6.32 9.25 -8.34
N GLY A 151 5.22 9.81 -8.85
CA GLY A 151 3.86 9.46 -8.41
C GLY A 151 3.41 8.06 -8.85
N HIS A 152 3.82 7.60 -10.04
CA HIS A 152 3.50 6.25 -10.51
C HIS A 152 4.21 5.19 -9.68
N THR A 153 5.50 5.39 -9.41
CA THR A 153 6.27 4.49 -8.54
C THR A 153 5.67 4.46 -7.13
N SER A 154 5.35 5.63 -6.57
CA SER A 154 4.70 5.74 -5.26
C SER A 154 3.38 4.97 -5.19
N THR A 155 2.52 5.10 -6.21
CA THR A 155 1.25 4.38 -6.29
C THR A 155 1.45 2.87 -6.39
N ALA A 156 2.37 2.40 -7.24
CA ALA A 156 2.64 0.98 -7.39
C ALA A 156 3.21 0.34 -6.12
N PHE A 157 4.12 1.01 -5.42
CA PHE A 157 4.65 0.54 -4.13
C PHE A 157 3.57 0.54 -3.03
N MET A 158 2.70 1.55 -2.99
CA MET A 158 1.56 1.58 -2.07
C MET A 158 0.60 0.40 -2.30
N ILE A 159 0.25 0.12 -3.56
CA ILE A 159 -0.59 -1.03 -3.92
C ILE A 159 0.08 -2.36 -3.57
N ALA A 160 1.38 -2.49 -3.87
CA ALA A 160 2.16 -3.69 -3.55
C ALA A 160 2.19 -3.95 -2.04
N VAL A 161 2.42 -2.90 -1.23
CA VAL A 161 2.36 -3.00 0.23
C VAL A 161 0.95 -3.41 0.66
N PHE A 162 -0.10 -2.71 0.21
CA PHE A 162 -1.49 -3.05 0.55
C PHE A 162 -1.78 -4.54 0.29
N LEU A 163 -1.52 -5.03 -0.92
CA LEU A 163 -1.81 -6.42 -1.29
C LEU A 163 -0.95 -7.42 -0.50
N SER A 164 0.32 -7.11 -0.25
CA SER A 164 1.22 -7.98 0.52
C SER A 164 0.74 -8.21 1.95
N LEU A 165 0.14 -7.18 2.58
CA LEU A 165 -0.41 -7.25 3.93
C LEU A 165 -1.62 -8.20 4.04
N TYR A 166 -2.32 -8.46 2.94
CA TYR A 166 -3.51 -9.33 2.93
C TYR A 166 -3.27 -10.74 2.38
N ILE A 167 -2.42 -10.90 1.36
CA ILE A 167 -2.18 -12.21 0.75
C ILE A 167 -1.32 -13.10 1.67
N ASN A 168 -0.46 -12.51 2.50
CA ASN A 168 0.32 -13.21 3.53
C ASN A 168 1.04 -14.47 3.01
N LYS A 169 1.69 -14.34 1.85
CA LYS A 169 2.50 -15.40 1.25
C LYS A 169 3.75 -14.77 0.65
N ARG A 170 4.93 -15.25 1.06
CA ARG A 170 6.23 -14.69 0.65
C ARG A 170 6.38 -14.57 -0.86
N ILE A 171 5.96 -15.60 -1.61
CA ILE A 171 6.02 -15.58 -3.08
C ILE A 171 5.22 -14.41 -3.67
N TRP A 172 4.03 -14.13 -3.14
CA TRP A 172 3.20 -13.03 -3.60
C TRP A 172 3.80 -11.67 -3.22
N THR A 173 4.40 -11.55 -2.04
CA THR A 173 5.14 -10.33 -1.67
C THR A 173 6.29 -10.06 -2.65
N ILE A 174 7.04 -11.09 -3.04
CA ILE A 174 8.12 -10.98 -4.04
C ILE A 174 7.54 -10.52 -5.38
N LEU A 175 6.49 -11.18 -5.89
CA LEU A 175 5.88 -10.82 -7.17
C LEU A 175 5.33 -9.39 -7.18
N LEU A 176 4.68 -8.96 -6.10
CA LEU A 176 4.15 -7.60 -5.95
C LEU A 176 5.27 -6.55 -5.88
N LEU A 177 6.38 -6.89 -5.22
CA LEU A 177 7.56 -6.03 -5.18
C LEU A 177 8.21 -5.95 -6.57
N SER A 178 8.39 -7.07 -7.26
CA SER A 178 8.90 -7.12 -8.64
C SER A 178 8.03 -6.28 -9.56
N TYR A 179 6.71 -6.37 -9.44
CA TYR A 179 5.76 -5.51 -10.13
C TYR A 179 6.05 -4.02 -9.86
N ALA A 180 6.14 -3.60 -8.60
CA ALA A 180 6.38 -2.20 -8.25
C ALA A 180 7.75 -1.69 -8.73
N ILE A 181 8.78 -2.54 -8.70
CA ILE A 181 10.10 -2.26 -9.27
C ILE A 181 10.00 -2.06 -10.78
N LEU A 182 9.29 -2.94 -11.50
CA LEU A 182 9.11 -2.82 -12.95
C LEU A 182 8.37 -1.54 -13.33
N VAL A 183 7.39 -1.10 -12.53
CA VAL A 183 6.78 0.23 -12.68
C VAL A 183 7.84 1.31 -12.51
N GLY A 184 8.69 1.24 -11.49
CA GLY A 184 9.79 2.19 -11.28
C GLY A 184 10.78 2.25 -12.44
N ILE A 185 11.22 1.09 -12.93
CA ILE A 185 12.14 0.97 -14.08
C ILE A 185 11.48 1.55 -15.33
N SER A 186 10.19 1.29 -15.56
CA SER A 186 9.47 1.85 -16.72
C SER A 186 9.52 3.38 -16.74
N ARG A 187 9.51 4.04 -15.57
CA ARG A 187 9.60 5.51 -15.49
C ARG A 187 10.97 6.05 -15.91
N MET A 188 12.04 5.30 -15.67
CA MET A 188 13.38 5.66 -16.15
C MET A 188 13.53 5.30 -17.63
N TYR A 189 13.08 4.12 -18.03
CA TYR A 189 13.12 3.65 -19.42
C TYR A 189 12.40 4.60 -20.38
N LEU A 190 11.20 5.06 -20.00
CA LEU A 190 10.41 6.02 -20.78
C LEU A 190 10.87 7.48 -20.62
N PHE A 191 12.05 7.71 -20.06
CA PHE A 191 12.67 9.02 -19.89
C PHE A 191 11.84 10.04 -19.09
N GLN A 192 11.02 9.56 -18.15
CA GLN A 192 10.07 10.39 -17.38
C GLN A 192 10.63 10.86 -16.03
N HIS A 193 11.50 10.06 -15.41
CA HIS A 193 12.00 10.29 -14.05
C HIS A 193 13.44 9.79 -13.88
N PHE A 194 14.19 10.46 -13.00
CA PHE A 194 15.50 10.02 -12.55
C PHE A 194 15.37 8.90 -11.51
N PHE A 195 16.47 8.18 -11.27
CA PHE A 195 16.54 7.15 -10.24
C PHE A 195 16.14 7.68 -8.85
N VAL A 196 16.60 8.88 -8.48
CA VAL A 196 16.26 9.53 -7.20
C VAL A 196 14.75 9.79 -7.05
N ASP A 197 14.06 10.14 -8.15
CA ASP A 197 12.62 10.36 -8.13
C ASP A 197 11.86 9.04 -7.91
N VAL A 198 12.34 7.96 -8.53
CA VAL A 198 11.80 6.60 -8.43
C VAL A 198 12.03 6.03 -7.02
N TYR A 199 13.25 6.16 -6.50
CA TYR A 199 13.60 5.76 -5.14
C TYR A 199 12.73 6.47 -4.10
N ALA A 200 12.60 7.80 -4.19
CA ALA A 200 11.76 8.56 -3.28
C ALA A 200 10.29 8.17 -3.42
N GLY A 201 9.82 7.94 -4.65
CA GLY A 201 8.49 7.41 -4.90
C GLY A 201 8.25 6.08 -4.18
N ALA A 202 9.18 5.12 -4.30
CA ALA A 202 9.11 3.84 -3.61
C ALA A 202 9.02 3.99 -2.08
N ALA A 203 9.89 4.82 -1.51
CA ALA A 203 9.90 5.10 -0.06
C ALA A 203 8.57 5.73 0.40
N ILE A 204 8.07 6.74 -0.32
CA ILE A 204 6.81 7.42 0.00
C ILE A 204 5.63 6.45 -0.08
N GLY A 205 5.56 5.62 -1.13
CA GLY A 205 4.51 4.62 -1.29
C GLY A 205 4.49 3.61 -0.14
N CYS A 206 5.66 3.16 0.32
CA CYS A 206 5.75 2.27 1.47
C CYS A 206 5.37 2.97 2.78
N VAL A 207 5.94 4.14 3.06
CA VAL A 207 5.70 4.89 4.30
C VAL A 207 4.21 5.25 4.43
N SER A 208 3.62 5.84 3.39
CA SER A 208 2.21 6.25 3.41
C SER A 208 1.29 5.06 3.66
N ALA A 209 1.53 3.95 2.95
CA ALA A 209 0.81 2.70 3.12
C ALA A 209 0.88 2.18 4.55
N TYR A 210 2.08 2.01 5.11
CA TYR A 210 2.24 1.49 6.46
C TYR A 210 1.63 2.41 7.52
N CYS A 211 1.91 3.71 7.46
CA CYS A 211 1.38 4.68 8.43
C CYS A 211 -0.15 4.65 8.47
N ILE A 212 -0.80 4.70 7.32
CA ILE A 212 -2.26 4.71 7.22
C ILE A 212 -2.85 3.38 7.68
N PHE A 213 -2.26 2.26 7.26
CA PHE A 213 -2.70 0.93 7.67
C PHE A 213 -2.63 0.76 9.20
N TYR A 214 -1.49 1.08 9.82
CA TYR A 214 -1.32 0.97 11.27
C TYR A 214 -2.25 1.91 12.03
N TRP A 215 -2.43 3.14 11.54
CA TRP A 215 -3.32 4.11 12.17
C TRP A 215 -4.77 3.61 12.20
N LEU A 216 -5.29 3.14 11.06
CA LEU A 216 -6.68 2.69 10.94
C LEU A 216 -6.94 1.34 11.61
N GLU A 217 -6.02 0.37 11.51
CA GLU A 217 -6.17 -0.91 12.20
C GLU A 217 -6.06 -0.73 13.73
N SER A 218 -5.19 0.16 14.21
CA SER A 218 -5.09 0.47 15.65
C SER A 218 -6.37 1.11 16.20
N ARG A 219 -7.02 2.00 15.43
CA ARG A 219 -8.31 2.60 15.78
C ARG A 219 -9.41 1.53 15.85
N LYS A 220 -9.51 0.68 14.83
CA LYS A 220 -10.48 -0.42 14.78
C LYS A 220 -10.32 -1.39 15.96
N LEU A 221 -9.09 -1.71 16.34
CA LEU A 221 -8.82 -2.57 17.50
C LEU A 221 -9.26 -1.92 18.82
N LYS A 222 -8.98 -0.62 19.01
CA LYS A 222 -9.42 0.14 20.19
C LYS A 222 -10.94 0.20 20.29
N GLU A 223 -11.63 0.48 19.18
CA GLU A 223 -13.09 0.53 19.13
C GLU A 223 -13.72 -0.83 19.41
N SER A 224 -13.21 -1.90 18.81
CA SER A 224 -13.70 -3.26 19.07
C SER A 224 -13.53 -3.66 20.53
N LYS A 225 -12.39 -3.34 21.17
CA LYS A 225 -12.19 -3.58 22.62
C LYS A 225 -13.18 -2.78 23.47
N LYS A 226 -13.40 -1.51 23.14
CA LYS A 226 -14.35 -0.63 23.85
C LYS A 226 -15.79 -1.16 23.76
N LEU A 227 -16.22 -1.61 22.58
CA LEU A 227 -17.55 -2.15 22.36
C LEU A 227 -17.76 -3.48 23.11
N ASN A 228 -16.78 -4.38 23.06
CA ASN A 228 -16.83 -5.65 23.81
C ASN A 228 -16.86 -5.41 25.32
N GLY A 229 -16.12 -4.42 25.82
CA GLY A 229 -16.17 -4.02 27.24
C GLY A 229 -17.56 -3.54 27.65
N LYS A 230 -18.18 -2.63 26.88
CA LYS A 230 -19.55 -2.16 27.13
C LYS A 230 -20.56 -3.32 27.13
N LEU A 231 -20.49 -4.19 26.12
CA LEU A 231 -21.40 -5.33 26.01
C LEU A 231 -21.28 -6.27 27.21
N LYS A 232 -20.05 -6.54 27.69
CA LYS A 232 -19.82 -7.37 28.87
C LYS A 232 -20.46 -6.77 30.14
N VAL A 233 -20.32 -5.46 30.33
CA VAL A 233 -20.94 -4.75 31.46
C VAL A 233 -22.46 -4.79 31.38
N THR A 234 -23.04 -4.56 30.19
CA THR A 234 -24.50 -4.62 29.98
C THR A 234 -25.06 -6.02 30.25
N ILE A 235 -24.41 -7.07 29.76
CA ILE A 235 -24.82 -8.46 30.01
C ILE A 235 -24.80 -8.75 31.52
N GLN A 236 -23.74 -8.35 32.22
CA GLN A 236 -23.62 -8.55 33.67
C GLN A 236 -24.73 -7.83 34.45
N HIS A 237 -25.12 -6.61 34.04
CA HIS A 237 -26.24 -5.90 34.68
C HIS A 237 -27.59 -6.61 34.45
N ILE A 238 -27.82 -7.14 33.25
CA ILE A 238 -29.05 -7.88 32.92
C ILE A 238 -29.13 -9.20 33.71
N GLU A 239 -28.00 -9.90 33.87
CA GLU A 239 -27.91 -11.13 34.67
C GLU A 239 -28.24 -10.84 36.15
N LEU A 240 -27.64 -9.80 36.74
CA LEU A 240 -27.92 -9.38 38.11
C LEU A 240 -29.40 -8.99 38.33
N GLN A 241 -30.02 -8.28 37.38
CA GLN A 241 -31.44 -7.94 37.45
C GLN A 241 -32.37 -9.16 37.36
N LYS A 242 -31.98 -10.19 36.60
CA LYS A 242 -32.76 -11.44 36.54
C LYS A 242 -32.64 -12.25 37.82
N GLU A 243 -31.44 -12.30 38.41
CA GLU A 243 -31.21 -12.99 39.69
C GLU A 243 -32.01 -12.34 40.82
N SER A 244 -32.06 -11.00 40.89
CA SER A 244 -32.88 -10.29 41.89
C SER A 244 -34.38 -10.57 41.70
N GLN A 245 -34.89 -10.54 40.46
CA GLN A 245 -36.30 -10.84 40.18
C GLN A 245 -36.68 -12.28 40.54
N LEU A 246 -35.78 -13.24 40.32
CA LEU A 246 -36.02 -14.64 40.68
C LEU A 246 -36.07 -14.84 42.21
N GLN A 247 -35.25 -14.11 42.96
CA GLN A 247 -35.30 -14.13 44.42
C GLN A 247 -36.62 -13.57 44.95
N ASP A 248 -37.10 -12.45 44.40
CA ASP A 248 -38.36 -11.82 44.81
C ASP A 248 -39.59 -12.71 44.54
N ILE A 249 -39.57 -13.55 43.49
CA ILE A 249 -40.67 -14.49 43.18
C ILE A 249 -40.64 -15.73 44.09
N SER A 250 -39.47 -16.09 44.61
CA SER A 250 -39.27 -17.27 45.45
C SER A 250 -39.46 -17.03 46.95
N ALA A 251 -39.60 -15.75 47.35
CA ALA A 251 -39.86 -15.31 48.71
C ALA A 251 -41.37 -15.12 48.95
#